data_AF-A0A101CYH3-F1
#
_entry.id   AF-A0A101CYH3-F1
#
_cell.length_a   1.000
_cell.length_b   1.000
_cell.length_c   1.000
_cell.angle_alpha   90.00
_cell.angle_beta   90.00
_cell.angle_gamma   90.00
#
_symmetry.space_group_name_H-M   'P 1'
#
loop_
_entity.id
_entity.type
_entity.pdbx_description
1 polymer ?
#
loop_
_entity_poly.entity_id
_entity_poly.type
_entity_poly.pdbx_seq_one_letter_code
_entity_poly.pdbx_strand_id
1 'polypeptide(L)'
;MFDEPRAVAVFPLATASDEQLGSFFNGLDGLAVWPEVGSRWMQRMVGEPCFDNDGFYVLQPGVYRYRLEFEGGVTVKTVIHEYLATYVAW
;
A
#
# COMPACT_ATOMS: atom_id res chain seq x y z
N MET A 1 5.71 18.87 -2.69
CA MET A 1 4.60 18.51 -3.59
C MET A 1 5.17 17.42 -4.48
N PHE A 2 4.54 16.25 -4.59
CA PHE A 2 5.05 15.20 -5.47
C PHE A 2 4.96 15.67 -6.93
N ASP A 3 6.00 15.37 -7.72
CA ASP A 3 5.98 15.54 -9.18
C ASP A 3 5.10 14.44 -9.83
N GLU A 4 5.20 14.26 -11.14
CA GLU A 4 4.52 13.14 -11.81
C GLU A 4 5.00 11.78 -11.28
N PRO A 5 4.09 10.81 -11.11
CA PRO A 5 4.47 9.48 -10.63
C PRO A 5 5.38 8.78 -11.64
N ARG A 6 6.49 8.21 -11.17
CA ARG A 6 7.41 7.40 -11.99
C ARG A 6 6.80 6.09 -12.48
N ALA A 7 5.77 5.59 -11.78
CA ALA A 7 5.08 4.36 -12.15
C ALA A 7 3.63 4.36 -11.67
N VAL A 8 2.74 3.89 -12.54
CA VAL A 8 1.32 3.68 -12.26
C VAL A 8 0.92 2.32 -12.84
N ALA A 9 0.21 1.50 -12.05
CA ALA A 9 -0.41 0.28 -12.54
C ALA A 9 -1.80 0.10 -11.94
N VAL A 10 -2.71 -0.46 -12.74
CA VAL A 10 -4.07 -0.84 -12.35
C VAL A 10 -4.35 -2.19 -12.97
N PHE A 11 -4.69 -3.19 -12.16
CA PHE A 11 -4.93 -4.54 -12.67
C PHE A 11 -5.91 -5.33 -11.79
N PRO A 12 -6.72 -6.24 -12.39
CA PRO A 12 -7.54 -7.15 -11.61
C PRO A 12 -6.68 -8.20 -10.91
N LEU A 13 -6.92 -8.42 -9.62
CA LEU A 13 -6.26 -9.46 -8.82
C LEU A 13 -6.54 -10.86 -9.37
N ALA A 14 -7.77 -11.11 -9.86
CA ALA A 14 -8.19 -12.41 -10.36
C ALA A 14 -7.44 -12.87 -11.62
N THR A 15 -6.82 -11.95 -12.36
CA THR A 15 -6.09 -12.24 -13.60
C THR A 15 -4.62 -11.84 -13.54
N ALA A 16 -4.14 -11.41 -12.37
CA ALA A 16 -2.77 -11.00 -12.18
C ALA A 16 -1.84 -12.23 -12.29
N SER A 17 -0.67 -12.03 -12.89
CA SER A 17 0.37 -13.07 -12.86
C SER A 17 0.96 -13.19 -11.46
N ASP A 18 1.58 -14.34 -11.16
CA ASP A 18 2.30 -14.54 -9.90
C ASP A 18 3.40 -13.49 -9.69
N GLU A 19 4.02 -13.02 -10.77
CA GLU A 19 4.99 -11.94 -10.73
C GLU A 19 4.37 -10.60 -10.30
N GLN A 20 3.19 -10.26 -10.85
CA GLN A 20 2.45 -9.06 -10.44
C GLN A 20 2.00 -9.13 -8.99
N LEU A 21 1.47 -10.29 -8.57
CA LEU A 21 1.06 -10.52 -7.18
C LEU A 21 2.26 -10.45 -6.24
N GLY A 22 3.39 -11.07 -6.61
CA GLY A 22 4.64 -11.01 -5.86
C GLY A 22 5.14 -9.57 -5.72
N SER A 23 5.27 -8.83 -6.83
CA SER A 23 5.67 -7.41 -6.81
C SER A 23 4.74 -6.53 -5.95
N PHE A 24 3.44 -6.82 -5.97
CA PHE A 24 2.44 -6.05 -5.27
C PHE A 24 2.42 -6.34 -3.76
N PHE A 25 2.28 -7.61 -3.38
CA PHE A 25 2.14 -8.00 -1.98
C PHE A 25 3.47 -8.10 -1.24
N ASN A 26 4.57 -8.46 -1.92
CA ASN A 26 5.87 -8.45 -1.26
C ASN A 26 6.25 -7.00 -0.94
N GLY A 27 6.59 -6.77 0.32
CA GLY A 27 7.08 -5.49 0.85
C GLY A 27 8.48 -5.68 1.42
N LEU A 28 9.25 -4.60 1.49
CA LEU A 28 10.59 -4.60 2.06
C LEU A 28 10.52 -4.87 3.58
N ASP A 29 11.35 -5.81 4.04
CA ASP A 29 11.40 -6.25 5.43
C ASP A 29 11.69 -5.07 6.40
N GLY A 30 10.73 -4.81 7.27
CA GLY A 30 10.97 -4.57 8.70
C GLY A 30 11.32 -3.18 9.22
N LEU A 31 11.93 -2.24 8.46
CA LEU A 31 12.49 -1.03 9.11
C LEU A 31 12.34 0.32 8.38
N ALA A 32 11.78 0.36 7.16
CA ALA A 32 11.64 1.61 6.38
C ALA A 32 10.28 2.34 6.54
N VAL A 33 9.56 2.10 7.64
CA VAL A 33 8.12 2.42 7.80
C VAL A 33 7.87 3.41 8.94
N TRP A 34 8.70 4.45 9.10
CA TRP A 34 8.33 5.54 10.00
C TRP A 34 7.73 6.70 9.20
N PRO A 35 6.41 6.93 9.28
CA PRO A 35 5.80 8.13 8.72
C PRO A 35 6.43 9.40 9.24
N GLU A 36 6.22 10.47 8.48
CA GLU A 36 6.40 11.82 8.98
C GLU A 36 5.63 12.01 10.31
N VAL A 37 6.34 12.56 11.31
CA VAL A 37 5.81 12.79 12.66
C VAL A 37 4.60 13.71 12.59
N GLY A 38 3.51 13.32 13.24
CA GLY A 38 2.26 14.08 13.25
C GLY A 38 1.35 13.84 12.04
N SER A 39 1.78 13.04 11.06
CA SER A 39 0.91 12.67 9.93
C SER A 39 -0.27 11.81 10.39
N ARG A 40 -1.36 11.82 9.61
CA ARG A 40 -2.48 10.89 9.82
C ARG A 40 -2.04 9.42 9.71
N TRP A 41 -1.00 9.12 8.94
CA TRP A 41 -0.43 7.77 8.86
C TRP A 41 0.27 7.39 10.18
N MET A 42 1.06 8.30 10.76
CA MET A 42 1.67 8.10 12.08
C MET A 42 0.61 7.84 13.16
N GLN A 43 -0.46 8.65 13.18
CA GLN A 43 -1.55 8.47 14.14
C GLN A 43 -2.24 7.10 13.99
N ARG A 44 -2.40 6.61 12.75
CA ARG A 44 -2.96 5.28 12.46
C ARG A 44 -2.04 4.14 12.90
N MET A 45 -0.72 4.32 12.79
CA MET A 45 0.25 3.33 13.27
C MET A 45 0.36 3.29 14.80
N VAL A 46 0.20 4.42 15.48
CA VAL A 46 0.30 4.52 16.95
C VAL A 46 -1.02 4.19 17.66
N GLY A 47 -2.16 4.31 16.99
CA GLY A 47 -3.49 3.95 17.51
C GLY A 47 -3.76 2.43 17.50
N GLU A 48 -5.03 2.02 17.45
CA GLU A 48 -5.41 0.63 17.18
C GLU A 48 -5.16 0.31 15.70
N PRO A 49 -4.12 -0.46 15.35
CA PRO A 49 -3.71 -0.65 13.98
C PRO A 49 -4.63 -1.69 13.32
N CYS A 50 -5.51 -1.29 12.40
CA CYS A 50 -6.28 -2.23 11.57
C CYS A 50 -5.44 -2.68 10.36
N PHE A 51 -4.31 -3.32 10.59
CA PHE A 51 -3.48 -3.89 9.51
C PHE A 51 -3.82 -5.35 9.28
N ASP A 52 -3.80 -5.78 8.02
CA ASP A 52 -3.84 -7.20 7.68
C ASP A 52 -2.43 -7.85 7.67
N ASN A 53 -2.38 -9.15 7.39
CA ASN A 53 -1.13 -9.91 7.34
C ASN A 53 -0.18 -9.47 6.21
N ASP A 54 -0.70 -8.75 5.21
CA ASP A 54 0.08 -8.21 4.09
C ASP A 54 0.57 -6.78 4.39
N GLY A 55 0.30 -6.25 5.59
CA GLY A 55 0.68 -4.91 6.02
C GLY A 55 -0.16 -3.79 5.39
N PHE A 56 -1.34 -4.10 4.85
CA PHE A 56 -2.28 -3.08 4.39
C PHE A 56 -3.12 -2.59 5.56
N TYR A 57 -3.30 -1.27 5.65
CA TYR A 57 -4.30 -0.69 6.53
C TYR A 57 -5.68 -0.90 5.93
N VAL A 58 -6.53 -1.62 6.67
CA VAL A 58 -7.91 -1.93 6.33
C VAL A 58 -8.80 -0.78 6.78
N LEU A 59 -9.24 0.04 5.82
CA LEU A 59 -10.19 1.13 6.09
C LEU A 59 -11.62 0.60 6.17
N GLN A 60 -11.98 -0.30 5.24
CA GLN A 60 -13.27 -0.94 5.18
C GLN A 60 -13.06 -2.41 4.77
N PRO A 61 -13.33 -3.37 5.67
CA PRO A 61 -13.16 -4.80 5.38
C PRO A 61 -13.88 -5.22 4.09
N GLY A 62 -13.15 -5.87 3.18
CA GLY A 62 -13.66 -6.37 1.90
C GLY A 62 -13.98 -5.29 0.85
N VAL A 63 -13.67 -4.02 1.12
CA VAL A 63 -13.96 -2.90 0.19
C VAL A 63 -12.73 -2.06 -0.09
N TYR A 64 -11.99 -1.64 0.94
CA TYR A 64 -10.85 -0.75 0.73
C TYR A 64 -9.75 -0.98 1.76
N ARG A 65 -8.56 -1.34 1.26
CA ARG A 65 -7.33 -1.39 2.04
C ARG A 65 -6.18 -0.79 1.24
N TYR A 66 -5.21 -0.20 1.94
CA TYR A 66 -4.05 0.42 1.29
C TYR A 66 -2.79 0.26 2.12
N ARG A 67 -1.64 0.25 1.45
CA ARG A 67 -0.31 0.19 2.04
C ARG A 67 0.54 1.34 1.52
N LEU A 68 1.29 1.96 2.42
CA LEU A 68 2.27 3.00 2.09
C LEU A 68 3.66 2.45 2.30
N GLU A 69 4.55 2.69 1.34
CA GLU A 69 5.98 2.38 1.43
C GLU A 69 6.75 3.68 1.20
N PHE A 70 7.78 3.95 2.02
CA PHE A 70 8.56 5.19 1.99
C PHE A 70 10.02 4.99 1.55
N GLU A 71 10.39 3.76 1.15
CA GLU A 71 11.75 3.45 0.73
C GLU A 71 12.00 3.89 -0.72
N GLY A 72 12.98 4.79 -0.91
CA GLY A 72 13.32 5.32 -2.23
C GLY A 72 12.28 6.25 -2.86
N GLY A 73 11.26 6.67 -2.09
CA GLY A 73 10.13 7.48 -2.55
C GLY A 73 8.83 7.05 -1.88
N VAL A 74 7.71 7.66 -2.26
CA VAL A 74 6.41 7.24 -1.74
C VAL A 74 5.78 6.27 -2.72
N THR A 75 5.35 5.12 -2.22
CA THR A 75 4.54 4.17 -3.00
C THR A 75 3.22 3.94 -2.28
N VAL A 76 2.14 4.03 -3.03
CA VAL A 76 0.78 3.77 -2.58
C VAL A 76 0.25 2.54 -3.31
N LYS A 77 -0.04 1.49 -2.55
CA LYS A 77 -0.71 0.28 -3.03
C LYS A 77 -2.13 0.26 -2.48
N THR A 78 -3.14 0.01 -3.30
CA THR A 78 -4.53 -0.14 -2.82
C THR A 78 -5.19 -1.36 -3.40
N VAL A 79 -6.12 -1.95 -2.64
CA VAL A 79 -7.02 -3.01 -3.08
C VAL A 79 -8.45 -2.51 -2.88
N ILE A 80 -9.25 -2.58 -3.95
CA ILE A 80 -10.65 -2.18 -3.99
C ILE A 80 -11.51 -3.43 -4.22
N HIS A 81 -12.48 -3.65 -3.34
CA HIS A 81 -13.43 -4.77 -3.36
C HIS A 81 -12.78 -6.17 -3.52
N GLU A 82 -11.55 -6.34 -3.05
CA GLU A 82 -10.76 -7.57 -3.16
C GLU A 82 -10.54 -8.07 -4.61
N TYR A 83 -10.83 -7.26 -5.63
CA TYR A 83 -10.64 -7.65 -7.03
C TYR A 83 -9.78 -6.69 -7.84
N LEU A 84 -9.61 -5.42 -7.43
CA LEU A 84 -8.85 -4.43 -8.19
C LEU A 84 -7.65 -3.94 -7.38
N ALA A 85 -6.45 -4.10 -7.93
CA ALA A 85 -5.22 -3.56 -7.38
C ALA A 85 -4.83 -2.27 -8.09
N THR A 86 -4.35 -1.29 -7.32
CA THR A 86 -3.72 -0.08 -7.85
C THR A 86 -2.35 0.12 -7.22
N TYR A 87 -1.38 0.53 -8.02
CA TYR A 87 -0.03 0.87 -7.59
C TYR A 87 0.32 2.23 -8.16
N VAL A 88 0.79 3.13 -7.30
CA VAL A 88 1.34 4.42 -7.71
C VAL A 88 2.62 4.65 -6.96
N ALA A 89 3.68 5.01 -7.66
CA ALA A 89 4.96 5.31 -7.07
C ALA A 89 5.49 6.64 -7.57
N TRP A 90 5.95 7.43 -6.61
CA TRP A 90 6.68 8.68 -6.79
C TRP A 90 8.15 8.42 -6.46
#